data_AF-A0A7J2TRS1-F1
#
_entry.id   AF-A0A7J2TRS1-F1
#
_cell.length_a   1.000
_cell.length_b   1.000
_cell.length_c   1.000
_cell.angle_alpha   90.00
_cell.angle_beta   90.00
_cell.angle_gamma   90.00
#
_symmetry.space_group_name_H-M   'P 1'
#
loop_
_entity.id
_entity.type
_entity.pdbx_description
1 polymer ?
#
loop_
_entity_poly.entity_id
_entity_poly.type
_entity_poly.pdbx_seq_one_letter_code
_entity_poly.pdbx_strand_id
1 'polypeptide(L)' 'MDKEIRGKKRKEIFEMIKKAERISLKEIKASTNINYNTIRSAVISLTNSGLIERIERGVYKPKSK' A
#
# COMPACT_ATOMS: atom_id res chain seq x y z
N MET A 1 -21.59 -3.37 2.37
CA MET A 1 -20.70 -2.78 3.39
C MET A 1 -19.20 -2.83 3.02
N ASP A 2 -18.76 -3.70 2.10
CA ASP A 2 -17.32 -3.94 1.86
C ASP A 2 -16.54 -2.93 0.99
N LYS A 3 -17.19 -2.25 0.04
CA LYS A 3 -16.48 -1.34 -0.89
C LYS A 3 -15.87 -0.13 -0.18
N GLU A 4 -16.59 0.43 0.79
CA GLU A 4 -16.17 1.64 1.49
C GLU A 4 -14.99 1.37 2.44
N ILE A 5 -15.04 0.26 3.19
CA ILE A 5 -13.94 -0.19 4.06
C ILE A 5 -12.69 -0.51 3.24
N ARG A 6 -12.87 -1.17 2.08
CA ARG A 6 -11.78 -1.47 1.16
C ARG A 6 -11.15 -0.20 0.59
N GLY A 7 -11.95 0.82 0.29
CA GLY A 7 -11.48 2.14 -0.13
C GLY A 7 -10.67 2.85 0.95
N LYS A 8 -11.15 2.85 2.21
CA LYS A 8 -10.47 3.48 3.35
C LYS A 8 -9.08 2.86 3.59
N LYS A 9 -8.99 1.53 3.68
CA LYS A 9 -7.70 0.82 3.88
C LYS A 9 -6.73 1.04 2.73
N ARG A 10 -7.21 1.05 1.48
CA ARG A 10 -6.36 1.33 0.31
C ARG A 10 -5.79 2.75 0.37
N LYS A 11 -6.60 3.73 0.75
CA LYS A 11 -6.17 5.12 0.92
C LYS A 11 -5.13 5.26 2.03
N GLU A 12 -5.38 4.64 3.18
CA GLU A 12 -4.44 4.62 4.31
C GLU A 12 -3.06 4.06 3.92
N ILE A 13 -3.03 2.89 3.25
CA ILE A 13 -1.80 2.26 2.76
C ILE A 13 -1.08 3.18 1.76
N PHE A 14 -1.81 3.83 0.86
CA PHE A 14 -1.22 4.75 -0.10
C PHE A 14 -0.57 5.96 0.58
N GLU A 15 -1.24 6.59 1.54
CA GLU A 15 -0.69 7.72 2.30
C GLU A 15 0.56 7.31 3.09
N MET A 16 0.60 6.10 3.66
CA MET A 16 1.80 5.59 4.31
C MET A 16 2.98 5.44 3.35
N ILE A 17 2.75 4.84 2.17
CA ILE A 17 3.80 4.68 1.15
C ILE A 17 4.30 6.05 0.68
N LYS A 18 3.38 7.01 0.52
CA LYS A 18 3.71 8.38 0.12
C LYS A 18 4.55 9.11 1.18
N LYS A 19 4.22 8.95 2.46
CA LYS A 19 4.95 9.58 3.58
C LYS A 19 6.33 8.95 3.83
N ALA A 20 6.43 7.63 3.68
CA ALA A 20 7.67 6.91 3.94
C ALA A 20 8.69 7.01 2.80
N GLU A 21 8.26 7.45 1.60
CA GLU A 21 9.00 7.42 0.32
C GLU A 21 9.42 6.03 -0.15
N ARG A 22 9.72 5.11 0.76
CA ARG A 22 10.05 3.71 0.52
C ARG A 22 9.60 2.91 1.72
N ILE A 23 8.76 1.90 1.50
CA ILE A 23 8.25 1.05 2.58
C ILE A 23 8.00 -0.39 2.14
N SER A 24 8.27 -1.34 3.02
CA SER A 24 8.00 -2.75 2.81
C SER A 24 6.63 -3.17 3.32
N LEU A 25 6.11 -4.29 2.81
CA LEU A 25 4.86 -4.88 3.31
C LEU A 25 4.94 -5.27 4.79
N LYS A 26 6.14 -5.63 5.27
CA LYS A 26 6.37 -5.96 6.68
C LYS A 26 6.25 -4.71 7.55
N GLU A 27 6.81 -3.60 7.11
CA GLU A 27 6.70 -2.31 7.81
C GLU A 27 5.27 -1.78 7.81
N ILE A 28 4.54 -1.88 6.69
CA ILE A 28 3.11 -1.50 6.66
C ILE A 28 2.32 -2.36 7.68
N LYS A 29 2.62 -3.66 7.77
CA LYS A 29 1.99 -4.55 8.76
C LYS A 29 2.42 -4.23 10.20
N ALA A 30 3.65 -3.80 10.43
CA ALA A 30 4.11 -3.43 11.77
C ALA A 30 3.48 -2.11 12.23
N SER A 31 3.27 -1.18 11.31
CA SER A 31 2.74 0.16 11.58
C SER A 31 1.20 0.24 11.52
N THR A 32 0.52 -0.84 11.14
CA THR A 32 -0.96 -0.89 11.05
C THR A 32 -1.51 -2.21 11.57
N ASN A 33 -2.77 -2.22 11.99
CA ASN A 33 -3.46 -3.48 12.31
C ASN A 33 -4.15 -4.10 11.08
N ILE A 34 -3.60 -3.89 9.88
CA ILE A 34 -4.18 -4.38 8.62
C ILE A 34 -3.64 -5.79 8.31
N ASN A 35 -4.54 -6.70 7.91
CA ASN A 35 -4.15 -8.05 7.49
C ASN A 35 -3.20 -7.98 6.27
N TYR A 36 -2.13 -8.79 6.31
CA TYR A 36 -1.15 -8.91 5.24
C TYR A 36 -1.78 -9.13 3.85
N ASN A 37 -2.84 -9.95 3.75
CA ASN A 37 -3.55 -10.20 2.50
C ASN A 37 -4.26 -8.94 1.98
N THR A 38 -4.81 -8.12 2.87
CA THR A 38 -5.39 -6.82 2.51
C THR A 38 -4.31 -5.85 2.05
N ILE A 39 -3.17 -5.81 2.73
CA ILE A 39 -2.02 -4.98 2.32
C ILE A 39 -1.57 -5.41 0.92
N ARG A 40 -1.33 -6.71 0.71
CA ARG A 40 -0.93 -7.28 -0.58
C ARG A 40 -1.90 -6.90 -1.70
N SER A 41 -3.20 -7.10 -1.49
CA SER A 41 -4.22 -6.73 -2.47
C SER A 41 -4.25 -5.22 -2.75
N ALA A 42 -4.09 -4.39 -1.72
CA ALA A 42 -4.06 -2.93 -1.87
C ALA A 42 -2.84 -2.47 -2.66
N VAL A 43 -1.63 -2.94 -2.33
CA VAL A 43 -0.41 -2.54 -3.05
C VAL A 43 -0.44 -3.00 -4.51
N ILE A 44 -0.98 -4.20 -4.81
CA ILE A 44 -1.15 -4.68 -6.19
C ILE A 44 -2.10 -3.74 -6.94
N SER A 45 -3.25 -3.41 -6.34
CA SER A 45 -4.21 -2.47 -6.94
C SER A 45 -3.61 -1.08 -7.16
N LEU A 46 -2.84 -0.55 -6.20
CA LEU A 46 -2.16 0.74 -6.30
C LEU A 46 -1.07 0.73 -7.39
N THR A 47 -0.31 -0.37 -7.48
CA THR A 47 0.73 -0.57 -8.51
C THR A 47 0.09 -0.62 -9.90
N ASN A 48 -0.99 -1.39 -10.06
CA ASN A 48 -1.72 -1.48 -11.33
C ASN A 48 -2.36 -0.15 -11.75
N SER A 49 -2.75 0.69 -10.78
CA SER A 49 -3.22 2.05 -11.06
C SER A 49 -2.10 3.07 -11.32
N GLY A 50 -0.83 2.65 -11.28
CA GLY A 50 0.32 3.54 -11.52
C GLY A 50 0.58 4.57 -10.42
N LEU A 51 -0.01 4.41 -9.23
CA LEU A 51 0.16 5.35 -8.11
C LEU A 51 1.44 5.09 -7.31
N ILE A 52 1.87 3.83 -7.29
CA ILE A 52 3.10 3.38 -6.64
C ILE A 52 3.85 2.47 -7.60
N GLU A 53 5.12 2.23 -7.32
CA GLU A 53 5.90 1.22 -8.02
C GLU A 53 6.68 0.34 -7.05
N ARG A 54 6.91 -0.90 -7.49
CA ARG A 54 7.69 -1.86 -6.75
C ARG A 54 9.15 -1.70 -7.15
N ILE A 55 10.01 -1.39 -6.19
CA ILE A 55 11.45 -1.26 -6.42
C ILE A 55 12.21 -2.55 -6.13
N GLU A 56 11.75 -3.32 -5.15
CA GLU A 56 12.40 -4.55 -4.70
C GLU A 56 11.37 -5.59 -4.26
N ARG A 57 11.82 -6.77 -3.78
CA ARG A 57 10.92 -7.82 -3.31
C ARG A 57 10.15 -7.39 -2.06
N GLY A 58 8.90 -6.97 -2.27
CA GLY A 58 8.00 -6.55 -1.20
C GLY A 58 8.24 -5.13 -0.70
N VAL A 59 8.95 -4.30 -1.47
CA VAL A 59 9.23 -2.88 -1.16
C VAL A 59 8.66 -1.99 -2.25
N TYR A 60 7.96 -0.94 -1.85
CA TYR A 60 7.21 -0.03 -2.72
C TYR A 60 7.57 1.42 -2.43
N LYS A 61 7.49 2.26 -3.46
CA LYS A 61 7.64 3.71 -3.37
C LYS A 61 6.51 4.40 -4.14
N PRO A 62 6.16 5.66 -3.82
CA PRO A 62 5.23 6.42 -4.63
C PRO A 62 5.83 6.62 -6.03
N LYS A 63 5.00 6.48 -7.07
CA LYS A 63 5.43 6.76 -8.42
C LYS A 63 5.31 8.27 -8.63
N SER A 64 6.43 8.97 -8.64
CA SER A 64 6.45 10.38 -9.07
C SER A 64 6.09 10.42 -10.55
N LYS A 65 5.16 11.31 -10.88
CA LYS A 65 4.70 11.54 -12.24
C LYS A 65 5.83 12.14 -13.09
#